data_AF-A0AAV1PGP0-F1
#
_entry.id   AF-A0AAV1PGP0-F1
#
_cell.length_a   1.000
_cell.length_b   1.000
_cell.length_c   1.000
_cell.angle_alpha   90.00
_cell.angle_beta   90.00
_cell.angle_gamma   90.00
#
_symmetry.space_group_name_H-M   'P 1'
#
loop_
_entity.id
_entity.type
_entity.pdbx_description
1 polymer ?
#
loop_
_entity_poly.entity_id
_entity_poly.type
_entity_poly.pdbx_seq_one_letter_code
_entity_poly.pdbx_strand_id
1 'polypeptide(L)'
;MVVLLCPHYGGYNHGGANPTWTSYTTQEMDLTNMSSTEQRKMDMLVLGTNLVILKASVNHQGNYSCSLGSVSSQSWFMLTVYITLSREYEEMIQYSETCYTQESCKLHCPDANSPSKNTPNITRNSITWHKDGKSLPEDRFLNEGTVYYLSSTEKKDRGVYTCTRSYLYLDQIYNMSFTVVLDVQPRKTDKRAVIKSPHENEIFEVDLGSTNVINCTADLYSDFDVVSWMVGNSFAETNNNLSVFYNSTRDNDSEEMTASLVFTKVSEEDLSKRYTCKLESASQNPALVSINLVQKEHRSYVPLSVSIVGILVVMVITVVSYVKFKIDITLFLRDTLGCHSSTSDGKSYDAFLMCYTSDTDAGLDAHDRKWLENVLEEKFGYSLCLYDRDVLPGKAVAEAVLDCIKESRMVVLVPTSADLDSGSGLLSAIHEALVERQTHLVFIKTETKKVSRSGSLPEILQHLGEAGHCVTWNGINSKPPSSSFWKQLRYYLPATHHPPKLWLLPQTIHDVNMIC
;
A
#
# COMPACT_ATOMS: atom_id res chain seq x y z
N MET A 1 14.37 22.47 72.80
CA MET A 1 13.99 23.89 72.83
C MET A 1 12.83 24.13 71.89
N VAL A 2 11.91 25.06 72.22
CA VAL A 2 10.81 25.49 71.33
C VAL A 2 10.52 26.97 71.59
N VAL A 3 10.09 27.70 70.54
CA VAL A 3 9.73 29.11 70.62
C VAL A 3 8.30 29.32 70.16
N LEU A 4 7.51 30.00 70.98
CA LEU A 4 6.19 30.53 70.61
C LEU A 4 6.33 32.01 70.29
N LEU A 5 6.00 32.37 69.05
CA LEU A 5 6.03 33.76 68.58
C LEU A 5 4.64 34.37 68.75
N CYS A 6 4.54 35.47 69.49
CA CYS A 6 3.29 36.23 69.54
C CYS A 6 3.09 36.96 68.20
N PRO A 7 2.00 36.69 67.44
CA PRO A 7 1.78 37.33 66.16
C PRO A 7 1.49 38.82 66.33
N HIS A 8 2.04 39.63 65.43
CA HIS A 8 1.79 41.06 65.37
C HIS A 8 0.82 41.37 64.23
N TYR A 9 -0.45 41.66 64.54
CA TYR A 9 -1.45 42.06 63.56
C TYR A 9 -1.23 43.54 63.19
N GLY A 10 -0.60 43.79 62.04
CA GLY A 10 -0.15 45.11 61.62
C GLY A 10 -1.27 46.10 61.30
N GLY A 11 -1.05 47.37 61.64
CA GLY A 11 -1.85 48.51 61.19
C GLY A 11 -1.59 49.81 61.97
N TYR A 12 -1.27 49.71 63.25
CA TYR A 12 -1.01 50.87 64.10
C TYR A 12 0.32 50.70 64.84
N ASN A 13 1.19 51.71 64.73
CA ASN A 13 2.36 51.90 65.58
C ASN A 13 1.91 52.08 67.04
N HIS A 14 1.53 50.99 67.70
CA HIS A 14 1.49 50.95 69.16
C HIS A 14 2.93 50.80 69.62
N GLY A 15 3.50 51.90 70.10
CA GLY A 15 4.88 51.96 70.55
C GLY A 15 5.20 50.85 71.55
N GLY A 16 6.23 50.06 71.24
CA GLY A 16 7.15 49.42 72.19
C GLY A 16 6.58 48.55 73.33
N ALA A 17 5.31 48.18 73.36
CA ALA A 17 4.75 47.36 74.43
C ALA A 17 5.10 45.89 74.21
N ASN A 18 5.81 45.28 75.17
CA ASN A 18 6.06 43.84 75.18
C ASN A 18 4.74 43.09 75.48
N PRO A 19 4.46 41.96 74.81
CA PRO A 19 3.25 41.19 75.06
C PRO A 19 3.26 40.55 76.46
N THR A 20 2.07 40.45 77.04
CA THR A 20 1.86 39.69 78.27
C THR A 20 1.63 38.22 77.90
N TRP A 21 2.44 37.33 78.44
CA TRP A 21 2.33 35.89 78.24
C TRP A 21 1.68 35.23 79.45
N THR A 22 0.66 34.41 79.23
CA THR A 22 -0.05 33.68 80.29
C THR A 22 -0.05 32.19 79.99
N SER A 23 0.27 31.37 80.99
CA SER A 23 0.15 29.91 80.94
C SER A 23 -1.12 29.45 81.64
N TYR A 24 -1.81 28.46 81.05
CA TYR A 24 -3.02 27.83 81.56
C TYR A 24 -2.84 26.31 81.73
N THR A 25 -1.61 25.86 82.01
CA THR A 25 -1.24 24.43 82.07
C THR A 25 -1.81 23.72 83.29
N THR A 26 -1.68 24.32 84.48
CA THR A 26 -2.20 23.77 85.76
C THR A 26 -3.05 24.80 86.51
N GLN A 27 -2.56 26.04 86.57
CA GLN A 27 -3.27 27.23 87.04
C GLN A 27 -2.89 28.40 86.14
N GLU A 28 -3.76 29.42 86.05
CA GLU A 28 -3.44 30.66 85.33
C GLU A 28 -2.22 31.35 85.98
N MET A 29 -1.15 31.50 85.19
CA MET A 29 0.10 32.13 85.63
C MET A 29 0.58 33.15 84.60
N ASP A 30 0.79 34.39 85.05
CA ASP A 30 1.43 35.45 84.27
C ASP A 30 2.94 35.21 84.22
N LEU A 31 3.43 34.85 83.03
CA LEU A 31 4.84 34.54 82.79
C LEU A 31 5.67 35.80 82.62
N THR A 32 5.08 36.94 82.21
CA THR A 32 5.79 38.20 81.98
C THR A 32 6.15 38.90 83.30
N ASN A 33 5.27 38.83 84.31
CA ASN A 33 5.48 39.45 85.63
C ASN A 33 6.29 38.58 86.63
N MET A 34 6.66 37.36 86.24
CA MET A 34 7.41 36.42 87.08
C MET A 34 8.90 36.81 87.20
N SER A 35 9.54 36.50 88.33
CA SER A 35 10.98 36.77 88.51
C SER A 35 11.85 35.91 87.57
N SER A 36 13.02 36.42 87.19
CA SER A 36 13.96 35.68 86.34
C SER A 36 14.44 34.37 86.97
N THR A 37 14.44 34.27 88.30
CA THR A 37 14.75 33.04 89.05
C THR A 37 13.66 31.98 88.95
N GLU A 38 12.40 32.38 88.98
CA GLU A 38 11.26 31.47 88.85
C GLU A 38 11.12 30.98 87.41
N GLN A 39 11.25 31.89 86.44
CA GLN A 39 11.31 31.57 85.01
C GLN A 39 12.39 30.51 84.70
N ARG A 40 13.60 30.67 85.26
CA ARG A 40 14.70 29.70 85.14
C ARG A 40 14.37 28.34 85.75
N LYS A 41 13.71 28.30 86.91
CA LYS A 41 13.31 27.05 87.56
C LYS A 41 12.32 26.27 86.69
N MET A 42 11.56 26.97 85.85
CA MET A 42 10.58 26.40 84.93
C MET A 42 11.11 26.23 83.50
N ASP A 43 12.40 26.44 83.22
CA ASP A 43 12.98 26.36 81.85
C ASP A 43 12.27 27.22 80.79
N MET A 44 11.57 28.29 81.21
CA MET A 44 10.79 29.20 80.35
C MET A 44 11.35 30.62 80.42
N LEU A 45 11.44 31.31 79.28
CA LEU A 45 11.95 32.67 79.18
C LEU A 45 11.03 33.52 78.30
N VAL A 46 10.67 34.71 78.78
CA VAL A 46 9.98 35.71 77.96
C VAL A 46 11.03 36.68 77.41
N LEU A 47 11.25 36.64 76.08
CA LEU A 47 12.24 37.46 75.38
C LEU A 47 11.55 38.29 74.29
N GLY A 48 11.32 39.57 74.59
CA GLY A 48 10.59 40.48 73.70
C GLY A 48 9.18 39.95 73.42
N THR A 49 8.90 39.61 72.15
CA THR A 49 7.62 39.04 71.72
C THR A 49 7.51 37.53 71.84
N ASN A 50 8.58 36.86 72.28
CA ASN A 50 8.72 35.41 72.18
C ASN A 50 8.66 34.77 73.57
N LEU A 51 7.93 33.67 73.68
CA LEU A 51 8.07 32.74 74.79
C LEU A 51 8.98 31.59 74.36
N VAL A 52 10.11 31.45 75.03
CA VAL A 52 11.13 30.44 74.75
C VAL A 52 11.12 29.39 75.84
N ILE A 53 10.95 28.13 75.47
CA ILE A 53 11.07 27.00 76.39
C ILE A 53 12.38 26.28 76.07
N LEU A 54 13.34 26.36 76.97
CA LEU A 54 14.70 25.87 76.77
C LEU A 54 14.72 24.34 76.63
N LYS A 55 14.13 23.64 77.60
CA LYS A 55 13.99 22.17 77.65
C LYS A 55 12.51 21.81 77.78
N ALA A 56 11.83 21.73 76.64
CA ALA A 56 10.44 21.28 76.60
C ALA A 56 10.31 19.86 77.20
N SER A 57 9.28 19.68 78.00
CA SER A 57 8.95 18.45 78.72
C SER A 57 7.44 18.37 78.90
N VAL A 58 6.90 17.23 79.30
CA VAL A 58 5.43 17.05 79.45
C VAL A 58 4.83 18.04 80.46
N ASN A 59 5.62 18.53 81.41
CA ASN A 59 5.15 19.55 82.37
C ASN A 59 4.83 20.90 81.69
N HIS A 60 5.34 21.13 80.49
CA HIS A 60 5.05 22.33 79.69
C HIS A 60 3.86 22.13 78.75
N GLN A 61 3.24 20.94 78.73
CA GLN A 61 2.09 20.71 77.87
C GLN A 61 0.87 21.49 78.38
N GLY A 62 0.17 22.17 77.47
CA GLY A 62 -1.08 22.88 77.76
C GLY A 62 -1.26 24.14 76.94
N ASN A 63 -2.19 24.97 77.38
CA ASN A 63 -2.56 26.19 76.66
C ASN A 63 -1.75 27.38 77.15
N TYR A 64 -1.30 28.18 76.20
CA TYR A 64 -0.60 29.44 76.39
C TYR A 64 -1.33 30.52 75.63
N SER A 65 -1.20 31.75 76.10
CA SER A 65 -1.69 32.90 75.36
C SER A 65 -0.71 34.04 75.41
N CYS A 66 -0.76 34.90 74.39
CA CYS A 66 -0.11 36.20 74.42
C CYS A 66 -1.12 37.29 74.08
N SER A 67 -1.04 38.43 74.76
CA SER A 67 -1.87 39.60 74.48
C SER A 67 -1.00 40.85 74.30
N LEU A 68 -1.35 41.65 73.29
CA LEU A 68 -0.69 42.92 72.98
C LEU A 68 -1.71 44.04 73.19
N GLY A 69 -1.74 44.65 74.38
CA GLY A 69 -2.71 45.69 74.75
C GLY A 69 -3.99 45.14 75.41
N SER A 70 -5.17 45.66 75.03
CA SER A 70 -6.46 45.23 75.61
C SER A 70 -6.77 43.76 75.32
N VAL A 71 -7.51 43.10 76.23
CA VAL A 71 -7.83 41.66 76.24
C VAL A 71 -8.41 41.11 74.91
N SER A 72 -8.93 41.97 74.03
CA SER A 72 -9.53 41.60 72.74
C SER A 72 -8.55 41.12 71.65
N SER A 73 -7.23 41.31 71.80
CA SER A 73 -6.19 40.87 70.85
C SER A 73 -5.32 39.74 71.40
N GLN A 74 -5.96 38.73 72.00
CA GLN A 74 -5.26 37.57 72.58
C GLN A 74 -5.08 36.45 71.55
N SER A 75 -3.85 35.99 71.36
CA SER A 75 -3.53 34.82 70.55
C SER A 75 -3.33 33.60 71.44
N TRP A 76 -3.92 32.48 71.06
CA TRP A 76 -3.90 31.23 71.82
C TRP A 76 -3.00 30.19 71.14
N PHE A 77 -2.26 29.45 71.96
CA PHE A 77 -1.35 28.40 71.54
C PHE A 77 -1.63 27.15 72.37
N MET A 78 -1.69 26.00 71.71
CA MET A 78 -1.74 24.70 72.38
C MET A 78 -0.40 24.01 72.18
N LEU A 79 0.37 23.85 73.26
CA LEU A 79 1.64 23.13 73.23
C LEU A 79 1.42 21.68 73.65
N THR A 80 1.77 20.76 72.77
CA THR A 80 1.76 19.31 73.07
C THR A 80 3.18 18.78 73.00
N VAL A 81 3.62 18.01 74.00
CA VAL A 81 4.99 17.51 74.11
C VAL A 81 4.98 15.98 74.08
N TYR A 82 5.71 15.40 73.14
CA TYR A 82 5.82 13.95 72.97
C TYR A 82 7.15 13.45 73.55
N ILE A 83 7.11 12.47 74.47
CA ILE A 83 8.31 11.84 75.05
C ILE A 83 8.81 10.67 74.19
N THR A 84 7.86 9.89 73.65
CA THR A 84 8.13 8.77 72.74
C THR A 84 7.30 9.00 71.49
N LEU A 85 7.95 9.05 70.34
CA LEU A 85 7.27 9.12 69.05
C LEU A 85 6.47 7.82 68.87
N SER A 86 5.15 7.89 69.05
CA SER A 86 4.29 6.84 68.49
C SER A 86 4.26 7.05 66.97
N ARG A 87 4.07 5.96 66.22
CA ARG A 87 4.11 5.94 64.75
C ARG A 87 3.12 6.95 64.12
N GLU A 88 2.00 7.23 64.78
CA GLU A 88 0.97 8.19 64.34
C GLU A 88 1.42 9.66 64.43
N TYR A 89 2.41 9.98 65.28
CA TYR A 89 2.92 11.35 65.45
C TYR A 89 4.24 11.60 64.72
N GLU A 90 4.96 10.55 64.31
CA GLU A 90 6.13 10.69 63.40
C GLU A 90 5.72 11.37 62.09
N GLU A 91 4.55 11.02 61.55
CA GLU A 91 4.04 11.56 60.28
C GLU A 91 3.69 13.06 60.34
N MET A 92 3.39 13.62 61.52
CA MET A 92 2.97 15.02 61.67
C MET A 92 4.14 16.02 61.83
N ILE A 93 5.33 15.53 62.19
CA ILE A 93 6.52 16.35 62.48
C ILE A 93 7.60 16.19 61.38
N GLN A 94 7.38 15.26 60.45
CA GLN A 94 8.34 14.89 59.43
C GLN A 94 8.18 15.76 58.18
N TYR A 95 9.28 16.40 57.78
CA TYR A 95 9.32 17.18 56.54
C TYR A 95 9.67 16.24 55.39
N SER A 96 8.86 16.18 54.35
CA SER A 96 9.14 15.35 53.17
C SER A 96 9.73 16.19 52.04
N GLU A 97 10.83 15.74 51.46
CA GLU A 97 11.44 16.31 50.26
C GLU A 97 11.49 15.22 49.17
N THR A 98 11.19 15.59 47.92
CA THR A 98 11.24 14.68 46.77
C THR A 98 12.28 15.17 45.78
N CYS A 99 13.25 14.31 45.46
CA CYS A 99 14.29 14.60 44.48
C CYS A 99 14.35 13.51 43.40
N TYR A 100 14.90 13.85 42.25
CA TYR A 100 14.97 12.96 41.09
C TYR A 100 16.39 12.45 40.86
N THR A 101 16.53 11.19 40.43
CA THR A 101 17.84 10.60 40.13
C THR A 101 18.60 11.42 39.08
N GLN A 102 19.91 11.58 39.24
CA GLN A 102 20.80 12.33 38.33
C GLN A 102 20.57 13.86 38.30
N GLU A 103 19.70 14.39 39.16
CA GLU A 103 19.50 15.82 39.34
C GLU A 103 20.11 16.30 40.66
N SER A 104 20.44 17.59 40.72
CA SER A 104 20.90 18.22 41.95
C SER A 104 19.73 18.47 42.90
N CYS A 105 19.92 18.19 44.18
CA CYS A 105 18.89 18.27 45.21
C CYS A 105 19.39 19.10 46.40
N LYS A 106 18.50 19.87 47.02
CA LYS A 106 18.80 20.71 48.20
C LYS A 106 17.86 20.34 49.32
N LEU A 107 18.41 19.89 50.45
CA LEU A 107 17.63 19.65 51.66
C LEU A 107 17.72 20.87 52.56
N HIS A 108 16.58 21.45 52.90
CA HIS A 108 16.49 22.60 53.77
C HIS A 108 16.23 22.15 55.21
N CYS A 109 17.03 22.63 56.15
CA CYS A 109 16.73 22.41 57.56
C CYS A 109 15.52 23.29 57.94
N PRO A 110 14.43 22.73 58.49
CA PRO A 110 13.22 23.49 58.83
C PRO A 110 13.45 24.56 59.90
N ASP A 111 12.84 25.74 59.77
CA ASP A 111 12.97 26.87 60.72
C ASP A 111 11.76 27.05 61.68
N ALA A 112 10.82 26.11 61.68
CA ALA A 112 9.59 26.22 62.47
C ALA A 112 9.87 26.33 63.98
N ASN A 113 9.23 27.31 64.63
CA ASN A 113 9.32 27.54 66.09
C ASN A 113 10.75 27.65 66.62
N SER A 114 11.69 28.13 65.79
CA SER A 114 13.09 28.34 66.15
C SER A 114 13.35 29.81 66.54
N PRO A 115 14.33 30.08 67.43
CA PRO A 115 14.74 31.45 67.72
C PRO A 115 15.22 32.19 66.47
N SER A 116 14.72 33.42 66.27
CA SER A 116 15.21 34.28 65.20
C SER A 116 16.66 34.69 65.47
N LYS A 117 17.43 35.03 64.42
CA LYS A 117 18.84 35.44 64.52
C LYS A 117 19.05 36.65 65.46
N ASN A 118 18.01 37.47 65.64
CA ASN A 118 18.04 38.68 66.47
C ASN A 118 17.44 38.47 67.88
N THR A 119 17.19 37.22 68.29
CA THR A 119 16.66 36.95 69.64
C THR A 119 17.69 37.36 70.69
N PRO A 120 17.36 38.28 71.62
CA PRO A 120 18.33 38.79 72.58
C PRO A 120 18.82 37.65 73.50
N ASN A 121 20.12 37.67 73.81
CA ASN A 121 20.80 36.74 74.72
C ASN A 121 20.87 35.27 74.27
N ILE A 122 20.37 34.91 73.08
CA ILE A 122 20.47 33.55 72.52
C ILE A 122 21.31 33.61 71.24
N THR A 123 22.49 32.99 71.26
CA THR A 123 23.36 32.94 70.08
C THR A 123 23.14 31.63 69.33
N ARG A 124 22.86 31.74 68.02
CA ARG A 124 22.81 30.57 67.13
C ARG A 124 24.24 30.14 66.79
N ASN A 125 24.58 28.88 67.06
CA ASN A 125 25.87 28.28 66.72
C ASN A 125 25.78 27.59 65.34
N SER A 126 26.32 26.36 65.21
CA SER A 126 26.36 25.61 63.96
C SER A 126 25.15 24.68 63.80
N ILE A 127 24.87 24.34 62.54
CA ILE A 127 23.91 23.32 62.14
C ILE A 127 24.69 22.08 61.72
N THR A 128 24.32 20.92 62.27
CA THR A 128 24.94 19.64 61.94
C THR A 128 23.92 18.73 61.29
N TRP A 129 24.32 18.06 60.20
CA TRP A 129 23.47 17.11 59.50
C TRP A 129 23.94 15.68 59.70
N HIS A 130 22.98 14.80 59.90
CA HIS A 130 23.20 13.36 60.01
C HIS A 130 22.24 12.63 59.07
N LYS A 131 22.69 11.51 58.52
CA LYS A 131 21.83 10.55 57.83
C LYS A 131 21.98 9.21 58.51
N ASP A 132 20.86 8.61 58.95
CA ASP A 132 20.85 7.30 59.62
C ASP A 132 21.88 7.19 60.77
N GLY A 133 22.06 8.30 61.54
CA GLY A 133 23.00 8.38 62.65
C GLY A 133 24.47 8.65 62.30
N LYS A 134 24.81 8.82 61.01
CA LYS A 134 26.18 9.14 60.54
C LYS A 134 26.28 10.60 60.11
N SER A 135 27.40 11.26 60.44
CA SER A 135 27.67 12.63 60.00
C SER A 135 27.82 12.71 58.48
N LEU A 136 27.33 13.79 57.89
CA LEU A 136 27.45 14.05 56.46
C LEU A 136 28.70 14.88 56.13
N PRO A 137 29.22 14.79 54.89
CA PRO A 137 30.37 15.58 54.45
C PRO A 137 30.11 17.10 54.51
N GLU A 138 31.02 17.84 55.15
CA GLU A 138 30.87 19.30 55.37
C GLU A 138 31.04 20.14 54.09
N ASP A 139 31.73 19.61 53.07
CA ASP A 139 31.94 20.26 51.77
C ASP A 139 30.63 20.51 51.00
N ARG A 140 29.56 19.83 51.42
CA ARG A 140 28.22 19.92 50.82
C ARG A 140 27.29 20.87 51.56
N PHE A 141 27.76 21.51 52.63
CA PHE A 141 26.97 22.44 53.43
C PHE A 141 26.95 23.83 52.79
N LEU A 142 25.76 24.32 52.47
CA LEU A 142 25.54 25.68 51.98
C LEU A 142 24.88 26.53 53.06
N ASN A 143 25.00 27.86 52.94
CA ASN A 143 24.32 28.84 53.80
C ASN A 143 24.51 28.57 55.31
N GLU A 144 25.77 28.55 55.78
CA GLU A 144 26.11 28.27 57.20
C GLU A 144 25.56 26.91 57.72
N GLY A 145 25.40 25.92 56.83
CA GLY A 145 24.87 24.60 57.17
C GLY A 145 23.34 24.47 57.18
N THR A 146 22.61 25.53 56.81
CA THR A 146 21.13 25.48 56.71
C THR A 146 20.65 24.60 55.55
N VAL A 147 21.49 24.41 54.53
CA VAL A 147 21.16 23.63 53.34
C VAL A 147 22.21 22.55 53.11
N TYR A 148 21.75 21.31 52.93
CA TYR A 148 22.58 20.20 52.48
C TYR A 148 22.40 19.99 50.97
N TYR A 149 23.49 20.09 50.20
CA TYR A 149 23.45 20.00 48.75
C TYR A 149 23.94 18.64 48.23
N LEU A 150 23.10 18.01 47.41
CA LEU A 150 23.43 16.83 46.63
C LEU A 150 23.61 17.27 45.18
N SER A 151 24.83 17.15 44.64
CA SER A 151 25.12 17.56 43.25
C SER A 151 24.47 16.65 42.21
N SER A 152 24.37 15.36 42.51
CA SER A 152 23.68 14.36 41.71
C SER A 152 23.08 13.33 42.65
N THR A 153 21.75 13.20 42.61
CA THR A 153 20.99 12.33 43.52
C THR A 153 20.98 10.89 43.02
N GLU A 154 21.28 9.94 43.90
CA GLU A 154 21.24 8.50 43.63
C GLU A 154 20.16 7.81 44.47
N LYS A 155 19.73 6.59 44.07
CA LYS A 155 18.74 5.81 44.85
C LYS A 155 19.18 5.55 46.30
N LYS A 156 20.50 5.45 46.54
CA LYS A 156 21.07 5.27 47.89
C LYS A 156 20.96 6.52 48.77
N ASP A 157 20.72 7.69 48.17
CA ASP A 157 20.56 8.94 48.90
C ASP A 157 19.19 9.02 49.58
N ARG A 158 18.20 8.22 49.15
CA ARG A 158 16.94 8.01 49.87
C ARG A 158 17.19 7.68 51.35
N GLY A 159 16.41 8.27 52.24
CA GLY A 159 16.53 8.00 53.67
C GLY A 159 16.13 9.18 54.55
N VAL A 160 16.47 9.06 55.83
CA VAL A 160 16.06 10.01 56.87
C VAL A 160 17.25 10.90 57.25
N TYR A 161 17.09 12.19 57.02
CA TYR A 161 18.11 13.20 57.32
C TYR A 161 17.70 13.98 58.57
N THR A 162 18.59 14.06 59.55
CA THR A 162 18.37 14.82 60.77
C THR A 162 19.31 16.02 60.80
N CYS A 163 18.75 17.23 60.79
CA CYS A 163 19.52 18.45 61.04
C CYS A 163 19.35 18.88 62.50
N THR A 164 20.45 19.14 63.18
CA THR A 164 20.47 19.61 64.57
C THR A 164 21.09 20.99 64.64
N ARG A 165 20.30 21.95 65.12
CA ARG A 165 20.73 23.32 65.40
C ARG A 165 21.07 23.48 66.86
N SER A 166 22.20 24.12 67.12
CA SER A 166 22.67 24.40 68.47
C SER A 166 22.52 25.89 68.81
N TYR A 167 22.06 26.17 70.02
CA TYR A 167 21.86 27.51 70.56
C TYR A 167 22.60 27.64 71.89
N LEU A 168 23.39 28.71 72.04
CA LEU A 168 24.13 29.02 73.26
C LEU A 168 23.32 30.02 74.10
N TYR A 169 23.06 29.67 75.35
CA TYR A 169 22.42 30.53 76.35
C TYR A 169 23.05 30.29 77.73
N LEU A 170 23.59 31.34 78.35
CA LEU A 170 24.29 31.29 79.65
C LEU A 170 25.30 30.13 79.74
N ASP A 171 26.20 30.05 78.75
CA ASP A 171 27.24 29.02 78.62
C ASP A 171 26.74 27.56 78.54
N GLN A 172 25.44 27.36 78.32
CA GLN A 172 24.84 26.05 78.06
C GLN A 172 24.34 25.94 76.62
N ILE A 173 24.51 24.76 76.03
CA ILE A 173 24.09 24.47 74.66
C ILE A 173 22.74 23.76 74.67
N TYR A 174 21.80 24.32 73.92
CA TYR A 174 20.47 23.77 73.69
C TYR A 174 20.31 23.38 72.24
N ASN A 175 19.89 22.14 72.00
CA ASN A 175 19.76 21.59 70.66
C ASN A 175 18.30 21.53 70.23
N MET A 176 18.10 21.73 68.93
CA MET A 176 16.82 21.60 68.25
C MET A 176 17.04 20.78 66.99
N SER A 177 16.40 19.62 66.92
CA SER A 177 16.61 18.65 65.85
C SER A 177 15.34 18.50 65.02
N PHE A 178 15.51 18.46 63.70
CA PHE A 178 14.44 18.24 62.75
C PHE A 178 14.79 17.08 61.83
N THR A 179 13.75 16.38 61.40
CA THR A 179 13.86 15.23 60.51
C THR A 179 13.24 15.54 59.16
N VAL A 180 14.03 15.35 58.10
CA VAL A 180 13.64 15.49 56.69
C VAL A 180 13.75 14.11 56.03
N VAL A 181 12.64 13.60 55.49
CA VAL A 181 12.63 12.38 54.69
C VAL A 181 12.84 12.73 53.25
N LEU A 182 13.94 12.21 52.69
CA LEU A 182 14.22 12.33 51.26
C LEU A 182 13.71 11.10 50.54
N ASP A 183 12.72 11.31 49.67
CA ASP A 183 12.33 10.33 48.66
C ASP A 183 13.06 10.61 47.34
N VAL A 184 13.61 9.56 46.72
CA VAL A 184 14.35 9.66 45.46
C VAL A 184 13.60 8.92 44.37
N GLN A 185 13.01 9.68 43.45
CA GLN A 185 12.24 9.16 42.33
C GLN A 185 13.10 9.05 41.07
N PRO A 186 12.79 8.10 40.16
CA PRO A 186 13.46 8.06 38.86
C PRO A 186 13.22 9.38 38.12
N ARG A 187 14.25 9.83 37.39
CA ARG A 187 14.14 11.00 36.52
C ARG A 187 12.97 10.80 35.57
N LYS A 188 12.02 11.73 35.56
CA LYS A 188 10.96 11.74 34.55
C LYS A 188 11.66 11.99 33.22
N THR A 189 11.71 10.96 32.37
CA THR A 189 12.05 11.16 30.96
C THR A 189 11.05 12.15 30.40
N ASP A 190 11.55 13.14 29.66
CA ASP A 190 10.77 14.19 29.02
C ASP A 190 9.95 13.59 27.86
N LYS A 191 8.99 12.72 28.22
CA LYS A 191 7.99 12.19 27.28
C LYS A 191 7.15 13.38 26.86
N ARG A 192 6.89 13.50 25.56
CA ARG A 192 6.01 14.54 25.03
C ARG A 192 4.82 13.89 24.38
N ALA A 193 3.64 14.48 24.55
CA ALA A 193 2.45 14.06 23.86
C ALA A 193 2.61 14.39 22.36
N VAL A 194 2.56 13.37 21.50
CA VAL A 194 2.81 13.51 20.06
C VAL A 194 1.87 12.61 19.26
N ILE A 195 1.30 13.14 18.18
CA ILE A 195 0.53 12.36 17.20
C ILE A 195 1.52 11.54 16.36
N LYS A 196 1.42 10.21 16.42
CA LYS A 196 2.25 9.28 15.63
C LYS A 196 1.73 9.11 14.21
N SER A 197 0.41 9.01 14.08
CA SER A 197 -0.30 8.80 12.83
C SER A 197 -1.70 9.40 12.95
N PRO A 198 -2.27 10.01 11.91
CA PRO A 198 -1.71 10.21 10.56
C PRO A 198 -0.59 11.26 10.54
N HIS A 199 0.02 11.46 9.37
CA HIS A 199 0.96 12.56 9.10
C HIS A 199 0.25 13.78 8.47
N GLU A 200 0.86 14.96 8.60
CA GLU A 200 0.31 16.20 8.06
C GLU A 200 0.12 16.12 6.54
N ASN A 201 -1.10 16.39 6.08
CA ASN A 201 -1.56 16.29 4.70
C ASN A 201 -1.48 14.88 4.09
N GLU A 202 -1.56 13.84 4.91
CA GLU A 202 -1.68 12.46 4.42
C GLU A 202 -3.00 12.27 3.65
N ILE A 203 -2.92 11.50 2.55
CA ILE A 203 -4.03 11.27 1.63
C ILE A 203 -4.55 9.85 1.84
N PHE A 204 -5.85 9.72 2.10
CA PHE A 204 -6.53 8.44 2.22
C PHE A 204 -7.43 8.19 1.01
N GLU A 205 -7.12 7.13 0.25
CA GLU A 205 -7.94 6.69 -0.89
C GLU A 205 -9.18 5.95 -0.40
N VAL A 206 -10.37 6.41 -0.80
CA VAL A 206 -11.66 5.86 -0.36
C VAL A 206 -12.60 5.59 -1.53
N ASP A 207 -13.39 4.53 -1.41
CA ASP A 207 -14.45 4.20 -2.37
C ASP A 207 -15.77 4.85 -1.95
N LEU A 208 -16.44 5.55 -2.87
CA LEU A 208 -17.76 6.14 -2.60
C LEU A 208 -18.76 5.05 -2.20
N GLY A 209 -19.55 5.34 -1.17
CA GLY A 209 -20.56 4.42 -0.66
C GLY A 209 -20.01 3.29 0.23
N SER A 210 -18.70 3.19 0.41
CA SER A 210 -18.08 2.20 1.31
C SER A 210 -17.92 2.71 2.74
N THR A 211 -17.74 1.79 3.68
CA THR A 211 -17.38 2.10 5.06
C THR A 211 -15.86 2.25 5.17
N ASN A 212 -15.38 3.34 5.74
CA ASN A 212 -13.94 3.59 5.95
C ASN A 212 -13.67 4.01 7.39
N VAL A 213 -12.51 3.62 7.92
CA VAL A 213 -12.08 3.97 9.28
C VAL A 213 -10.66 4.52 9.21
N ILE A 214 -10.45 5.70 9.79
CA ILE A 214 -9.15 6.37 9.83
C ILE A 214 -8.75 6.55 11.28
N ASN A 215 -7.61 5.96 11.65
CA ASN A 215 -7.12 5.99 13.02
C ASN A 215 -6.16 7.16 13.22
N CYS A 216 -6.38 7.92 14.29
CA CYS A 216 -5.38 8.83 14.82
C CYS A 216 -4.83 8.27 16.13
N THR A 217 -3.55 7.95 16.13
CA THR A 217 -2.84 7.35 17.26
C THR A 217 -1.81 8.33 17.79
N ALA A 218 -1.83 8.58 19.10
CA ALA A 218 -0.93 9.51 19.76
C ALA A 218 -0.35 8.94 21.05
N ASP A 219 0.93 9.23 21.31
CA ASP A 219 1.53 9.08 22.63
C ASP A 219 1.00 10.18 23.54
N LEU A 220 0.65 9.79 24.75
CA LEU A 220 0.19 10.68 25.81
C LEU A 220 1.33 10.98 26.78
N TYR A 221 1.30 12.17 27.36
CA TYR A 221 2.15 12.55 28.48
C TYR A 221 1.41 12.43 29.82
N SER A 222 0.10 12.67 29.80
CA SER A 222 -0.76 12.74 30.99
C SER A 222 -2.07 12.00 30.75
N ASP A 223 -2.67 11.51 31.84
CA ASP A 223 -4.00 10.90 31.81
C ASP A 223 -5.10 11.88 31.37
N PHE A 224 -4.83 13.19 31.50
CA PHE A 224 -5.71 14.27 31.04
C PHE A 224 -5.55 14.62 29.56
N ASP A 225 -4.58 14.03 28.86
CA ASP A 225 -4.41 14.28 27.43
C ASP A 225 -5.53 13.58 26.65
N VAL A 226 -6.07 14.27 25.64
CA VAL A 226 -7.23 13.80 24.85
C VAL A 226 -6.94 13.91 23.36
N VAL A 227 -7.24 12.84 22.64
CA VAL A 227 -7.22 12.79 21.17
C VAL A 227 -8.66 12.88 20.64
N SER A 228 -8.90 13.81 19.73
CA SER A 228 -10.22 14.07 19.14
C SER A 228 -10.13 14.38 17.65
N TRP A 229 -11.24 14.18 16.93
CA TRP A 229 -11.35 14.54 15.51
C TRP A 229 -12.16 15.82 15.32
N MET A 230 -11.77 16.61 14.32
CA MET A 230 -12.51 17.76 13.82
C MET A 230 -12.84 17.57 12.34
N VAL A 231 -14.08 17.88 11.97
CA VAL A 231 -14.56 17.93 10.59
C VAL A 231 -14.74 19.40 10.22
N GLY A 232 -13.90 19.89 9.31
CA GLY A 232 -13.83 21.32 8.99
C GLY A 232 -13.37 22.14 10.21
N ASN A 233 -14.29 22.90 10.80
CA ASN A 233 -14.05 23.75 11.98
C ASN A 233 -14.81 23.29 13.24
N SER A 234 -15.55 22.19 13.16
CA SER A 234 -16.34 21.65 14.27
C SER A 234 -15.77 20.30 14.73
N PHE A 235 -15.94 19.99 16.02
CA PHE A 235 -15.62 18.65 16.53
C PHE A 235 -16.51 17.60 15.87
N ALA A 236 -15.92 16.45 15.54
CA ALA A 236 -16.67 15.28 15.12
C ALA A 236 -17.55 14.81 16.29
N GLU A 237 -18.73 14.29 15.99
CA GLU A 237 -19.61 13.71 17.00
C GLU A 237 -19.22 12.26 17.32
N THR A 238 -19.55 11.79 18.52
CA THR A 238 -19.32 10.40 18.97
C THR A 238 -20.56 9.50 18.80
N ASN A 239 -21.63 10.02 18.19
CA ASN A 239 -22.86 9.28 17.98
C ASN A 239 -22.73 8.32 16.79
N ASN A 240 -22.73 7.02 17.06
CA ASN A 240 -22.60 5.95 16.06
C ASN A 240 -23.74 5.88 15.03
N ASN A 241 -24.82 6.64 15.23
CA ASN A 241 -25.96 6.70 14.31
C ASN A 241 -25.79 7.74 13.19
N LEU A 242 -24.69 8.51 13.20
CA LEU A 242 -24.36 9.52 12.18
C LEU A 242 -23.59 8.92 11.01
N SER A 243 -23.58 9.63 9.87
CA SER A 243 -22.83 9.21 8.69
C SER A 243 -21.32 9.21 8.94
N VAL A 244 -20.84 10.21 9.68
CA VAL A 244 -19.45 10.40 10.12
C VAL A 244 -19.44 10.63 11.62
N PHE A 245 -18.71 9.81 12.35
CA PHE A 245 -18.52 9.93 13.79
C PHE A 245 -17.12 9.46 14.18
N TYR A 246 -16.68 9.70 15.41
CA TYR A 246 -15.42 9.14 15.90
C TYR A 246 -15.60 8.37 17.21
N ASN A 247 -14.76 7.35 17.38
CA ASN A 247 -14.67 6.58 18.63
C ASN A 247 -13.25 6.71 19.18
N SER A 248 -13.12 6.73 20.50
CA SER A 248 -11.81 6.77 21.14
C SER A 248 -11.62 5.56 22.04
N THR A 249 -10.46 4.94 21.90
CA THR A 249 -9.99 3.82 22.73
C THR A 249 -8.66 4.19 23.35
N ARG A 250 -8.60 4.09 24.69
CA ARG A 250 -7.36 4.17 25.46
C ARG A 250 -6.99 2.76 25.86
N ASP A 251 -5.77 2.38 25.59
CA ASP A 251 -5.23 1.13 26.12
C ASP A 251 -4.81 1.36 27.58
N ASN A 252 -5.23 0.47 28.48
CA ASN A 252 -4.97 0.63 29.92
C ASN A 252 -3.51 0.32 30.29
N ASP A 253 -2.79 -0.41 29.44
CA ASP A 253 -1.41 -0.85 29.71
C ASP A 253 -0.35 -0.03 28.94
N SER A 254 -0.78 0.86 28.05
CA SER A 254 0.09 1.75 27.29
C SER A 254 -0.30 3.23 27.44
N GLU A 255 0.69 4.12 27.43
CA GLU A 255 0.49 5.57 27.41
C GLU A 255 0.05 6.06 26.01
N GLU A 256 -0.73 5.26 25.28
CA GLU A 256 -1.15 5.52 23.91
C GLU A 256 -2.68 5.59 23.82
N MET A 257 -3.19 6.52 23.00
CA MET A 257 -4.61 6.65 22.72
C MET A 257 -4.86 6.68 21.22
N THR A 258 -5.89 5.96 20.79
CA THR A 258 -6.32 5.94 19.40
C THR A 258 -7.75 6.48 19.29
N ALA A 259 -7.93 7.50 18.45
CA ALA A 259 -9.22 8.03 18.05
C ALA A 259 -9.50 7.65 16.58
N SER A 260 -10.51 6.84 16.34
CA SER A 260 -10.89 6.33 15.01
C SER A 260 -12.06 7.12 14.44
N LEU A 261 -11.83 7.84 13.34
CA LEU A 261 -12.86 8.49 12.55
C LEU A 261 -13.52 7.46 11.62
N VAL A 262 -14.82 7.27 11.77
CA VAL A 262 -15.61 6.24 11.07
C VAL A 262 -16.57 6.90 10.10
N PHE A 263 -16.48 6.49 8.83
CA PHE A 263 -17.41 6.79 7.78
C PHE A 263 -18.28 5.56 7.55
N THR A 264 -19.58 5.64 7.86
CA THR A 264 -20.51 4.53 7.58
C THR A 264 -20.69 4.33 6.08
N LYS A 265 -20.86 5.43 5.35
CA LYS A 265 -20.98 5.49 3.91
C LYS A 265 -20.35 6.79 3.41
N VAL A 266 -19.20 6.68 2.74
CA VAL A 266 -18.51 7.86 2.19
C VAL A 266 -19.36 8.53 1.10
N SER A 267 -19.61 9.83 1.24
CA SER A 267 -20.31 10.67 0.25
C SER A 267 -19.35 11.59 -0.52
N GLU A 268 -19.80 12.17 -1.64
CA GLU A 268 -18.99 13.14 -2.38
C GLU A 268 -18.69 14.41 -1.57
N GLU A 269 -19.62 14.83 -0.71
CA GLU A 269 -19.41 15.96 0.20
C GLU A 269 -18.26 15.72 1.17
N ASP A 270 -18.03 14.45 1.55
CA ASP A 270 -16.98 14.08 2.49
C ASP A 270 -15.57 14.22 1.89
N LEU A 271 -15.44 14.11 0.56
CA LEU A 271 -14.17 14.32 -0.16
C LEU A 271 -13.73 15.79 -0.18
N SER A 272 -14.68 16.71 -0.06
CA SER A 272 -14.41 18.16 -0.07
C SER A 272 -14.12 18.73 1.33
N LYS A 273 -14.29 17.92 2.38
CA LYS A 273 -14.08 18.33 3.78
C LYS A 273 -12.65 18.03 4.21
N ARG A 274 -12.12 18.88 5.09
CA ARG A 274 -10.83 18.68 5.76
C ARG A 274 -11.06 18.02 7.11
N TYR A 275 -10.35 16.93 7.40
CA TYR A 275 -10.42 16.25 8.69
C TYR A 275 -9.14 16.50 9.47
N THR A 276 -9.26 16.87 10.74
CA THR A 276 -8.10 17.19 11.58
C THR A 276 -8.13 16.35 12.84
N CYS A 277 -7.07 15.60 13.09
CA CYS A 277 -6.84 15.02 14.41
C CYS A 277 -6.20 16.07 15.32
N LYS A 278 -6.80 16.29 16.49
CA LYS A 278 -6.33 17.20 17.53
C LYS A 278 -5.91 16.40 18.76
N LEU A 279 -4.66 16.58 19.18
CA LEU A 279 -4.15 16.15 20.47
C LEU A 279 -4.09 17.36 21.39
N GLU A 280 -4.91 17.34 22.44
CA GLU A 280 -4.96 18.37 23.46
C GLU A 280 -4.25 17.85 24.71
N SER A 281 -3.16 18.53 25.09
CA SER A 281 -2.37 18.16 26.26
C SER A 281 -2.44 19.24 27.33
N ALA A 282 -2.46 18.84 28.60
CA ALA A 282 -2.49 19.78 29.72
C ALA A 282 -1.17 20.56 29.89
N SER A 283 -0.06 20.03 29.36
CA SER A 283 1.29 20.58 29.56
C SER A 283 1.89 21.19 28.29
N GLN A 284 1.24 21.02 27.12
CA GLN A 284 1.79 21.42 25.82
C GLN A 284 0.72 22.10 24.95
N ASN A 285 1.19 22.88 23.96
CA ASN A 285 0.30 23.42 22.94
C ASN A 285 -0.38 22.29 22.16
N PRO A 286 -1.64 22.48 21.72
CA PRO A 286 -2.36 21.44 21.00
C PRO A 286 -1.66 21.11 19.68
N ALA A 287 -1.47 19.81 19.42
CA ALA A 287 -0.99 19.33 18.13
C ALA A 287 -2.17 19.05 17.21
N LEU A 288 -2.05 19.47 15.95
CA LEU A 288 -3.08 19.35 14.93
C LEU A 288 -2.47 18.66 13.72
N VAL A 289 -3.11 17.60 13.25
CA VAL A 289 -2.74 16.92 12.01
C VAL A 289 -3.93 16.88 11.06
N SER A 290 -3.80 17.45 9.88
CA SER A 290 -4.84 17.45 8.85
C SER A 290 -4.65 16.33 7.84
N ILE A 291 -5.75 15.71 7.41
CA ILE A 291 -5.77 14.71 6.34
C ILE A 291 -6.79 15.07 5.26
N ASN A 292 -6.61 14.49 4.09
CA ASN A 292 -7.53 14.64 2.96
C ASN A 292 -7.98 13.27 2.43
N LEU A 293 -9.23 13.22 1.98
CA LEU A 293 -9.81 12.04 1.34
C LEU A 293 -9.77 12.22 -0.19
N VAL A 294 -9.38 11.18 -0.91
CA VAL A 294 -9.41 11.17 -2.37
C VAL A 294 -10.17 9.93 -2.83
N GLN A 295 -10.97 10.09 -3.90
CA GLN A 295 -11.68 8.95 -4.47
C GLN A 295 -10.68 7.98 -5.12
N LYS A 296 -10.79 6.70 -4.76
CA LYS A 296 -9.99 5.64 -5.36
C LYS A 296 -10.38 5.43 -6.82
N GLU A 297 -9.43 5.57 -7.74
CA GLU A 297 -9.68 5.30 -9.15
C GLU A 297 -9.65 3.79 -9.43
N HIS A 298 -10.82 3.21 -9.69
CA HIS A 298 -10.92 1.85 -10.18
C HIS A 298 -10.49 1.77 -11.65
N ARG A 299 -9.20 1.52 -11.88
CA ARG A 299 -8.67 1.20 -13.21
C ARG A 299 -9.16 -0.19 -13.62
N SER A 300 -10.30 -0.22 -14.32
CA SER A 300 -10.88 -1.47 -14.80
C SER A 300 -10.05 -2.05 -15.94
N TYR A 301 -9.48 -3.24 -15.74
CA TYR A 301 -8.77 -4.02 -16.78
C TYR A 301 -9.72 -4.84 -17.65
N VAL A 302 -11.02 -4.81 -17.36
CA VAL A 302 -12.09 -5.48 -18.12
C VAL A 302 -12.06 -5.12 -19.61
N PRO A 303 -12.00 -3.83 -20.04
CA PRO A 303 -11.96 -3.49 -21.46
C PRO A 303 -10.73 -4.06 -22.18
N LEU A 304 -9.58 -4.15 -21.51
CA LEU A 304 -8.36 -4.73 -22.09
C LEU A 304 -8.56 -6.23 -22.35
N SER A 305 -9.13 -6.95 -21.38
CA SER A 305 -9.40 -8.39 -21.51
C SER A 305 -10.41 -8.73 -22.61
N VAL A 306 -11.48 -7.94 -22.73
CA VAL A 306 -12.52 -8.12 -23.76
C VAL A 306 -11.94 -7.85 -25.16
N SER A 307 -11.06 -6.84 -25.27
CA SER A 307 -10.41 -6.50 -26.54
C SER A 307 -9.50 -7.63 -27.05
N ILE A 308 -8.72 -8.26 -26.15
CA ILE A 308 -7.84 -9.39 -26.51
C ILE A 308 -8.67 -10.59 -26.99
N VAL A 309 -9.75 -10.94 -26.29
CA VAL A 309 -10.65 -12.02 -26.70
C VAL A 309 -11.30 -11.73 -28.05
N GLY A 310 -11.74 -10.48 -28.27
CA GLY A 310 -12.30 -10.05 -29.55
C GLY A 310 -11.35 -10.25 -30.73
N ILE A 311 -10.08 -9.86 -30.57
CA ILE A 311 -9.05 -10.03 -31.61
C ILE A 311 -8.82 -11.52 -31.92
N LEU A 312 -8.75 -12.37 -30.90
CA LEU A 312 -8.56 -13.82 -31.09
C LEU A 312 -9.74 -14.43 -31.87
N VAL A 313 -10.98 -14.04 -31.58
CA VAL A 313 -12.16 -14.53 -32.30
C VAL A 313 -12.12 -14.10 -33.77
N VAL A 314 -11.77 -12.85 -34.06
CA VAL A 314 -11.63 -12.35 -35.43
C VAL A 314 -10.55 -13.12 -36.19
N MET A 315 -9.40 -13.38 -35.57
CA MET A 315 -8.31 -14.17 -36.17
C MET A 315 -8.73 -15.61 -36.48
N VAL A 316 -9.51 -16.23 -35.60
CA VAL A 316 -10.05 -17.58 -35.88
C VAL A 316 -11.03 -17.54 -37.05
N ILE A 317 -11.93 -16.56 -37.09
CA ILE A 317 -12.90 -16.41 -38.19
C ILE A 317 -12.19 -16.19 -39.53
N THR A 318 -11.14 -15.36 -39.58
CA THR A 318 -10.38 -15.11 -40.81
C THR A 318 -9.63 -16.35 -41.28
N VAL A 319 -9.04 -17.13 -40.38
CA VAL A 319 -8.38 -18.39 -40.74
C VAL A 319 -9.39 -19.41 -41.26
N VAL A 320 -10.54 -19.56 -40.59
CA VAL A 320 -11.60 -20.49 -41.00
C VAL A 320 -12.18 -20.09 -42.35
N SER A 321 -12.44 -18.81 -42.58
CA SER A 321 -12.94 -18.30 -43.87
C SER A 321 -11.90 -18.50 -44.96
N TYR A 322 -10.62 -18.22 -44.70
CA TYR A 322 -9.54 -18.46 -45.65
C TYR A 322 -9.45 -19.94 -46.04
N VAL A 323 -9.49 -20.87 -45.09
CA VAL A 323 -9.41 -22.32 -45.39
C VAL A 323 -10.63 -22.79 -46.19
N LYS A 324 -11.84 -22.34 -45.83
CA LYS A 324 -13.08 -22.74 -46.51
C LYS A 324 -13.20 -22.18 -47.92
N PHE A 325 -12.80 -20.93 -48.12
CA PHE A 325 -12.93 -20.22 -49.38
C PHE A 325 -11.60 -20.08 -50.12
N LYS A 326 -10.57 -20.86 -49.76
CA LYS A 326 -9.22 -20.76 -50.35
C LYS A 326 -9.25 -20.77 -51.87
N ILE A 327 -9.99 -21.72 -52.47
CA ILE A 327 -10.11 -21.85 -53.93
C ILE A 327 -10.79 -20.63 -54.52
N ASP A 328 -11.93 -20.20 -53.96
CA ASP A 328 -12.69 -19.05 -54.44
C ASP A 328 -11.91 -17.73 -54.29
N ILE A 329 -11.23 -17.51 -53.15
CA ILE A 329 -10.38 -16.35 -52.89
C ILE A 329 -9.18 -16.34 -53.85
N THR A 330 -8.51 -17.48 -54.04
CA THR A 330 -7.34 -17.56 -54.94
C THR A 330 -7.76 -17.28 -56.39
N LEU A 331 -8.87 -17.85 -56.85
CA LEU A 331 -9.41 -17.59 -58.18
C LEU A 331 -9.89 -16.15 -58.33
N PHE A 332 -10.57 -15.59 -57.32
CA PHE A 332 -11.01 -14.20 -57.33
C PHE A 332 -9.85 -13.22 -57.40
N LEU A 333 -8.80 -13.44 -56.61
CA LEU A 333 -7.58 -12.63 -56.67
C LEU A 333 -6.93 -12.74 -58.05
N ARG A 334 -6.84 -13.94 -58.63
CA ARG A 334 -6.27 -14.16 -59.97
C ARG A 334 -7.08 -13.47 -61.07
N ASP A 335 -8.41 -13.55 -60.99
CA ASP A 335 -9.33 -13.00 -61.99
C ASP A 335 -9.49 -11.47 -61.87
N THR A 336 -9.39 -10.90 -60.67
CA THR A 336 -9.64 -9.47 -60.40
C THR A 336 -8.37 -8.63 -60.44
N LEU A 337 -7.27 -9.13 -59.88
CA LEU A 337 -6.00 -8.38 -59.82
C LEU A 337 -5.11 -8.63 -61.04
N GLY A 338 -5.49 -9.57 -61.91
CA GLY A 338 -4.71 -9.89 -63.12
C GLY A 338 -3.26 -10.23 -62.79
N CYS A 339 -3.02 -10.89 -61.64
CA CYS A 339 -1.69 -11.19 -61.13
C CYS A 339 -1.09 -12.33 -61.98
N HIS A 340 -0.73 -11.98 -63.21
CA HIS A 340 -0.02 -12.82 -64.14
C HIS A 340 1.42 -12.90 -63.64
N SER A 341 1.82 -14.06 -63.11
CA SER A 341 3.23 -14.32 -62.83
C SER A 341 3.98 -14.16 -64.16
N SER A 342 4.58 -12.99 -64.35
CA SER A 342 5.25 -12.56 -65.58
C SER A 342 6.63 -13.21 -65.67
N THR A 343 6.68 -14.52 -65.49
CA THR A 343 7.82 -15.32 -65.84
C THR A 343 7.68 -15.61 -67.32
N SER A 344 8.39 -14.84 -68.15
CA SER A 344 8.62 -15.15 -69.56
C SER A 344 9.44 -16.44 -69.62
N ASP A 345 8.78 -17.57 -69.42
CA ASP A 345 9.34 -18.92 -69.40
C ASP A 345 9.66 -19.46 -70.81
N GLY A 346 9.36 -18.68 -71.86
CA GLY A 346 9.60 -19.03 -73.26
C GLY A 346 8.68 -20.13 -73.80
N LYS A 347 7.66 -20.54 -73.03
CA LYS A 347 6.72 -21.59 -73.41
C LYS A 347 5.51 -21.03 -74.16
N SER A 348 5.19 -21.67 -75.29
CA SER A 348 4.13 -21.24 -76.21
C SER A 348 2.71 -21.55 -75.70
N TYR A 349 2.56 -22.54 -74.81
CA TYR A 349 1.26 -23.03 -74.35
C TYR A 349 1.14 -23.05 -72.82
N ASP A 350 -0.06 -22.74 -72.33
CA ASP A 350 -0.41 -22.83 -70.90
C ASP A 350 -0.59 -24.29 -70.47
N ALA A 351 -1.16 -25.13 -71.33
CA ALA A 351 -1.33 -26.55 -71.05
C ALA A 351 -1.32 -27.40 -72.33
N PHE A 352 -0.75 -28.60 -72.24
CA PHE A 352 -0.92 -29.65 -73.24
C PHE A 352 -2.05 -30.58 -72.82
N LEU A 353 -3.06 -30.74 -73.68
CA LEU A 353 -4.17 -31.65 -73.44
C LEU A 353 -3.85 -33.01 -74.05
N MET A 354 -3.58 -33.99 -73.18
CA MET A 354 -3.24 -35.34 -73.61
C MET A 354 -4.39 -36.30 -73.33
N CYS A 355 -4.91 -36.91 -74.39
CA CYS A 355 -5.94 -37.94 -74.27
C CYS A 355 -5.30 -39.30 -74.03
N TYR A 356 -5.90 -40.09 -73.13
CA TYR A 356 -5.55 -41.50 -72.95
C TYR A 356 -6.82 -42.35 -72.98
N THR A 357 -6.68 -43.60 -73.42
CA THR A 357 -7.75 -44.58 -73.40
C THR A 357 -7.93 -45.09 -71.96
N SER A 358 -9.14 -44.91 -71.43
CA SER A 358 -9.49 -45.48 -70.13
C SER A 358 -9.98 -46.91 -70.31
N ASP A 359 -9.36 -47.87 -69.61
CA ASP A 359 -9.83 -49.27 -69.55
C ASP A 359 -11.20 -49.41 -68.85
N THR A 360 -11.68 -48.33 -68.22
CA THR A 360 -13.01 -48.24 -67.61
C THR A 360 -13.91 -47.38 -68.49
N ASP A 361 -15.03 -47.94 -68.93
CA ASP A 361 -15.97 -47.47 -69.98
C ASP A 361 -16.73 -46.16 -69.66
N ALA A 362 -16.05 -45.17 -69.08
CA ALA A 362 -16.59 -43.86 -68.73
C ALA A 362 -15.57 -42.76 -69.03
N GLY A 363 -14.93 -42.79 -70.21
CA GLY A 363 -14.17 -41.64 -70.71
C GLY A 363 -15.11 -40.49 -71.11
N LEU A 364 -14.58 -39.28 -71.24
CA LEU A 364 -15.33 -38.19 -71.86
C LEU A 364 -15.62 -38.59 -73.31
N ASP A 365 -16.87 -38.39 -73.75
CA ASP A 365 -17.22 -38.52 -75.15
C ASP A 365 -16.59 -37.38 -75.99
N ALA A 366 -16.61 -37.52 -77.31
CA ALA A 366 -16.01 -36.52 -78.21
C ALA A 366 -16.64 -35.12 -78.06
N HIS A 367 -17.91 -35.03 -77.64
CA HIS A 367 -18.62 -33.77 -77.46
C HIS A 367 -18.22 -33.08 -76.14
N ASP A 368 -18.16 -33.82 -75.04
CA ASP A 368 -17.71 -33.35 -73.74
C ASP A 368 -16.21 -32.99 -73.77
N ARG A 369 -15.39 -33.72 -74.53
CA ARG A 369 -13.98 -33.37 -74.79
C ARG A 369 -13.85 -32.03 -75.51
N LYS A 370 -14.58 -31.86 -76.62
CA LYS A 370 -14.57 -30.59 -77.37
C LYS A 370 -15.14 -29.42 -76.56
N TRP A 371 -16.13 -29.70 -75.70
CA TRP A 371 -16.63 -28.72 -74.74
C TRP A 371 -15.56 -28.31 -73.72
N LEU A 372 -14.79 -29.27 -73.19
CA LEU A 372 -13.67 -29.00 -72.27
C LEU A 372 -12.63 -28.06 -72.91
N GLU A 373 -12.21 -28.38 -74.14
CA GLU A 373 -11.27 -27.58 -74.95
C GLU A 373 -11.80 -26.15 -75.16
N ASN A 374 -13.04 -26.02 -75.67
CA ASN A 374 -13.66 -24.73 -75.96
C ASN A 374 -13.80 -23.86 -74.70
N VAL A 375 -14.20 -24.44 -73.56
CA VAL A 375 -14.36 -23.67 -72.32
C VAL A 375 -13.00 -23.20 -71.79
N LEU A 376 -11.94 -24.00 -71.91
CA LEU A 376 -10.59 -23.58 -71.52
C LEU A 376 -10.05 -22.45 -72.42
N GLU A 377 -10.16 -22.57 -73.74
CA GLU A 377 -9.65 -21.56 -74.68
C GLU A 377 -10.54 -20.31 -74.73
N GLU A 378 -11.84 -20.45 -74.97
CA GLU A 378 -12.73 -19.30 -75.26
C GLU A 378 -13.19 -18.58 -74.00
N LYS A 379 -13.56 -19.32 -72.94
CA LYS A 379 -14.14 -18.75 -71.72
C LYS A 379 -13.09 -18.42 -70.67
N PHE A 380 -12.07 -19.27 -70.54
CA PHE A 380 -11.01 -19.06 -69.55
C PHE A 380 -9.72 -18.48 -70.14
N GLY A 381 -9.57 -18.43 -71.47
CA GLY A 381 -8.45 -17.73 -72.12
C GLY A 381 -7.12 -18.50 -72.11
N TYR A 382 -7.14 -19.81 -71.90
CA TYR A 382 -5.95 -20.66 -71.94
C TYR A 382 -5.46 -20.90 -73.37
N SER A 383 -4.15 -20.88 -73.58
CA SER A 383 -3.52 -21.36 -74.81
C SER A 383 -3.21 -22.85 -74.66
N LEU A 384 -3.90 -23.72 -75.42
CA LEU A 384 -3.72 -25.17 -75.35
C LEU A 384 -2.88 -25.70 -76.52
N CYS A 385 -1.95 -26.62 -76.28
CA CYS A 385 -1.49 -27.53 -77.34
C CYS A 385 -2.46 -28.72 -77.40
N LEU A 386 -3.04 -28.94 -78.57
CA LEU A 386 -3.88 -30.09 -78.89
C LEU A 386 -3.19 -30.95 -79.93
N TYR A 387 -3.07 -32.26 -79.65
CA TYR A 387 -2.46 -33.22 -80.58
C TYR A 387 -3.14 -33.21 -81.96
N ASP A 388 -4.47 -33.10 -81.99
CA ASP A 388 -5.28 -33.15 -83.23
C ASP A 388 -5.11 -31.91 -84.14
N ARG A 389 -4.65 -30.77 -83.60
CA ARG A 389 -4.59 -29.47 -84.31
C ARG A 389 -3.18 -28.95 -84.51
N ASP A 390 -2.33 -29.07 -83.49
CA ASP A 390 -1.09 -28.30 -83.39
C ASP A 390 0.16 -29.13 -83.74
N VAL A 391 0.00 -30.42 -84.07
CA VAL A 391 1.06 -31.31 -84.54
C VAL A 391 1.16 -31.30 -86.06
N LEU A 392 2.35 -31.00 -86.59
CA LEU A 392 2.61 -30.97 -88.04
C LEU A 392 2.57 -32.39 -88.66
N PRO A 393 1.89 -32.59 -89.80
CA PRO A 393 1.85 -33.89 -90.46
C PRO A 393 3.24 -34.30 -90.97
N GLY A 394 3.68 -35.52 -90.63
CA GLY A 394 4.95 -36.12 -91.09
C GLY A 394 6.01 -36.37 -90.01
N LYS A 395 5.79 -35.93 -88.77
CA LYS A 395 6.66 -36.21 -87.62
C LYS A 395 6.24 -37.49 -86.88
N ALA A 396 7.18 -38.20 -86.26
CA ALA A 396 6.85 -39.36 -85.44
C ALA A 396 5.99 -38.94 -84.23
N VAL A 397 4.93 -39.69 -83.96
CA VAL A 397 3.93 -39.40 -82.90
C VAL A 397 4.58 -39.10 -81.55
N ALA A 398 5.60 -39.88 -81.17
CA ALA A 398 6.31 -39.70 -79.90
C ALA A 398 7.06 -38.37 -79.81
N GLU A 399 7.73 -37.94 -80.88
CA GLU A 399 8.50 -36.69 -80.88
C GLU A 399 7.59 -35.46 -80.86
N ALA A 400 6.44 -35.53 -81.55
CA ALA A 400 5.45 -34.45 -81.54
C ALA A 400 4.84 -34.23 -80.14
N VAL A 401 4.53 -35.32 -79.43
CA VAL A 401 4.01 -35.24 -78.06
C VAL A 401 5.06 -34.67 -77.10
N LEU A 402 6.33 -35.09 -77.23
CA LEU A 402 7.44 -34.57 -76.42
C LEU A 402 7.68 -33.07 -76.64
N ASP A 403 7.53 -32.57 -77.88
CA ASP A 403 7.60 -31.14 -78.17
C ASP A 403 6.47 -30.36 -77.51
N CYS A 404 5.23 -30.85 -77.55
CA CYS A 404 4.13 -30.17 -76.85
C CYS A 404 4.29 -30.20 -75.33
N ILE A 405 4.85 -31.27 -74.75
CA ILE A 405 5.21 -31.30 -73.33
C ILE A 405 6.29 -30.24 -73.03
N LYS A 406 7.26 -30.04 -73.93
CA LYS A 406 8.31 -29.03 -73.79
C LYS A 406 7.76 -27.60 -73.86
N GLU A 407 6.88 -27.35 -74.82
CA GLU A 407 6.30 -26.02 -75.08
C GLU A 407 5.14 -25.67 -74.13
N SER A 408 4.70 -26.60 -73.28
CA SER A 408 3.59 -26.39 -72.35
C SER A 408 4.04 -26.24 -70.91
N ARG A 409 3.40 -25.34 -70.16
CA ARG A 409 3.64 -25.15 -68.72
C ARG A 409 3.13 -26.33 -67.89
N MET A 410 2.06 -26.95 -68.34
CA MET A 410 1.30 -27.98 -67.63
C MET A 410 0.86 -29.09 -68.59
N VAL A 411 0.74 -30.32 -68.10
CA VAL A 411 0.06 -31.40 -68.85
C VAL A 411 -1.24 -31.76 -68.17
N VAL A 412 -2.32 -31.85 -68.95
CA VAL A 412 -3.65 -32.27 -68.48
C VAL A 412 -4.01 -33.58 -69.15
N LEU A 413 -4.16 -34.63 -68.36
CA LEU A 413 -4.55 -35.96 -68.82
C LEU A 413 -6.07 -36.08 -68.83
N VAL A 414 -6.63 -36.35 -70.01
CA VAL A 414 -8.08 -36.45 -70.26
C VAL A 414 -8.45 -37.89 -70.63
N PRO A 415 -9.32 -38.57 -69.86
CA PRO A 415 -9.79 -39.91 -70.21
C PRO A 415 -10.77 -39.83 -71.39
N THR A 416 -10.54 -40.62 -72.44
CA THR A 416 -11.42 -40.70 -73.62
C THR A 416 -11.92 -42.13 -73.83
N SER A 417 -13.12 -42.28 -74.38
CA SER A 417 -13.79 -43.58 -74.57
C SER A 417 -13.48 -44.33 -75.88
N ALA A 418 -12.67 -43.78 -76.81
CA ALA A 418 -12.26 -44.51 -78.03
C ALA A 418 -10.96 -43.99 -78.68
N ASP A 419 -10.22 -44.94 -79.27
CA ASP A 419 -9.28 -44.89 -80.41
C ASP A 419 -8.02 -44.01 -80.36
N LEU A 420 -7.20 -44.19 -79.33
CA LEU A 420 -5.76 -43.91 -79.43
C LEU A 420 -5.00 -45.17 -78.99
N ASP A 421 -4.65 -46.02 -79.96
CA ASP A 421 -3.80 -47.19 -79.76
C ASP A 421 -2.34 -46.73 -79.54
N SER A 422 -2.11 -46.10 -78.39
CA SER A 422 -0.81 -45.59 -77.98
C SER A 422 -0.06 -46.70 -77.28
N GLY A 423 0.80 -47.39 -78.03
CA GLY A 423 1.63 -48.48 -77.50
C GLY A 423 2.36 -48.08 -76.21
N SER A 424 2.53 -49.05 -75.30
CA SER A 424 3.14 -48.88 -73.96
C SER A 424 4.49 -48.14 -73.94
N GLY A 425 5.23 -48.16 -75.05
CA GLY A 425 6.47 -47.39 -75.23
C GLY A 425 6.28 -45.87 -75.26
N LEU A 426 5.17 -45.37 -75.82
CA LEU A 426 4.88 -43.93 -75.87
C LEU A 426 4.59 -43.37 -74.48
N LEU A 427 3.79 -44.07 -73.68
CA LEU A 427 3.47 -43.67 -72.31
C LEU A 427 4.69 -43.70 -71.39
N SER A 428 5.62 -44.64 -71.62
CA SER A 428 6.86 -44.72 -70.87
C SER A 428 7.79 -43.54 -71.18
N ALA A 429 7.92 -43.16 -72.46
CA ALA A 429 8.70 -41.99 -72.87
C ALA A 429 8.11 -40.67 -72.32
N ILE A 430 6.78 -40.58 -72.25
CA ILE A 430 6.07 -39.44 -71.68
C ILE A 430 6.26 -39.37 -70.16
N HIS A 431 6.16 -40.50 -69.48
CA HIS A 431 6.44 -40.58 -68.05
C HIS A 431 7.86 -40.10 -67.73
N GLU A 432 8.85 -40.58 -68.46
CA GLU A 432 10.24 -40.16 -68.32
C GLU A 432 10.41 -38.66 -68.55
N ALA A 433 9.81 -38.11 -69.61
CA ALA A 433 9.87 -36.68 -69.91
C ALA A 433 9.19 -35.80 -68.86
N LEU A 434 8.09 -36.26 -68.25
CA LEU A 434 7.42 -35.56 -67.16
C LEU A 434 8.27 -35.55 -65.88
N VAL A 435 8.88 -36.69 -65.55
CA VAL A 435 9.71 -36.86 -64.35
C VAL A 435 11.03 -36.09 -64.47
N GLU A 436 11.74 -36.22 -65.59
CA GLU A 436 13.03 -35.54 -65.84
C GLU A 436 12.88 -34.02 -65.79
N ARG A 437 11.75 -33.49 -66.26
CA ARG A 437 11.52 -32.05 -66.43
C ARG A 437 10.71 -31.40 -65.32
N GLN A 438 10.26 -32.17 -64.33
CA GLN A 438 9.37 -31.73 -63.25
C GLN A 438 8.13 -30.99 -63.77
N THR A 439 7.60 -31.40 -64.93
CA THR A 439 6.42 -30.75 -65.50
C THR A 439 5.20 -31.11 -64.65
N HIS A 440 4.50 -30.09 -64.17
CA HIS A 440 3.30 -30.29 -63.37
C HIS A 440 2.20 -31.02 -64.17
N LEU A 441 1.48 -31.91 -63.49
CA LEU A 441 0.49 -32.80 -64.09
C LEU A 441 -0.86 -32.68 -63.38
N VAL A 442 -1.94 -32.55 -64.15
CA VAL A 442 -3.32 -32.66 -63.67
C VAL A 442 -4.01 -33.83 -64.34
N PHE A 443 -4.64 -34.67 -63.53
CA PHE A 443 -5.35 -35.85 -63.98
C PHE A 443 -6.86 -35.65 -63.83
N ILE A 444 -7.59 -35.74 -64.93
CA ILE A 444 -9.06 -35.71 -64.90
C ILE A 444 -9.56 -37.14 -64.69
N LYS A 445 -10.31 -37.35 -63.60
CA LYS A 445 -10.97 -38.62 -63.28
C LYS A 445 -12.44 -38.50 -63.60
N THR A 446 -13.04 -39.53 -64.18
CA THR A 446 -14.50 -39.63 -64.25
C THR A 446 -15.01 -40.40 -63.04
N GLU A 447 -16.25 -40.12 -62.62
CA GLU A 447 -16.86 -40.83 -61.51
C GLU A 447 -17.17 -42.28 -61.92
N THR A 448 -16.42 -43.27 -61.40
CA THR A 448 -16.75 -44.70 -61.55
C THR A 448 -16.92 -45.38 -60.19
N LYS A 449 -18.01 -46.14 -60.06
CA LYS A 449 -18.19 -47.13 -58.99
C LYS A 449 -17.14 -48.23 -59.18
N LYS A 450 -16.23 -48.35 -58.22
CA LYS A 450 -15.14 -49.34 -58.17
C LYS A 450 -15.52 -50.70 -58.78
N VAL A 451 -14.88 -51.07 -59.88
CA VAL A 451 -14.62 -52.48 -60.24
C VAL A 451 -13.18 -52.55 -60.75
N SER A 452 -12.31 -53.14 -59.93
CA SER A 452 -10.89 -53.35 -60.25
C SER A 452 -10.74 -54.57 -61.17
N ARG A 453 -10.02 -54.43 -62.29
CA ARG A 453 -9.32 -55.57 -62.92
C ARG A 453 -8.02 -55.12 -63.57
N SER A 454 -7.05 -56.03 -63.48
CA SER A 454 -5.63 -55.87 -63.80
C SER A 454 -5.37 -55.91 -65.31
N GLY A 455 -4.85 -54.79 -65.82
CA GLY A 455 -3.95 -54.73 -66.98
C GLY A 455 -2.61 -54.15 -66.52
N SER A 456 -1.60 -54.06 -67.39
CA SER A 456 -0.27 -53.47 -67.09
C SER A 456 -0.17 -51.97 -67.41
N LEU A 457 -1.16 -51.41 -68.12
CA LEU A 457 -1.37 -49.98 -68.37
C LEU A 457 -1.76 -49.12 -67.13
N PRO A 458 -2.51 -49.66 -66.13
CA PRO A 458 -2.90 -48.95 -64.91
C PRO A 458 -1.72 -48.54 -64.01
N GLU A 459 -0.62 -49.31 -63.95
CA GLU A 459 0.46 -49.02 -63.00
C GLU A 459 1.16 -47.69 -63.32
N ILE A 460 1.55 -47.42 -64.57
CA ILE A 460 2.22 -46.16 -64.93
C ILE A 460 1.29 -44.95 -64.74
N LEU A 461 0.01 -45.08 -65.10
CA LEU A 461 -1.00 -44.04 -64.90
C LEU A 461 -1.34 -43.83 -63.41
N GLN A 462 -1.27 -44.89 -62.59
CA GLN A 462 -1.44 -44.80 -61.15
C GLN A 462 -0.26 -44.08 -60.49
N HIS A 463 0.98 -44.40 -60.87
CA HIS A 463 2.17 -43.70 -60.37
C HIS A 463 2.18 -42.22 -60.80
N LEU A 464 1.75 -41.89 -62.03
CA LEU A 464 1.55 -40.50 -62.47
C LEU A 464 0.41 -39.79 -61.74
N GLY A 465 -0.68 -40.51 -61.47
CA GLY A 465 -1.83 -40.01 -60.72
C GLY A 465 -1.54 -39.78 -59.23
N GLU A 466 -0.56 -40.46 -58.65
CA GLU A 466 -0.06 -40.24 -57.28
C GLU A 466 0.86 -39.01 -57.18
N ALA A 467 1.57 -38.68 -58.27
CA ALA A 467 2.44 -37.50 -58.36
C ALA A 467 1.71 -36.20 -58.77
N GLY A 468 0.57 -36.31 -59.48
CA GLY A 468 -0.19 -35.18 -60.02
C GLY A 468 -1.44 -34.78 -59.24
N HIS A 469 -1.98 -33.60 -59.52
CA HIS A 469 -3.24 -33.14 -58.93
C HIS A 469 -4.46 -33.77 -59.63
N CYS A 470 -5.42 -34.31 -58.88
CA CYS A 470 -6.60 -34.98 -59.45
C CYS A 470 -7.85 -34.08 -59.41
N VAL A 471 -8.62 -34.06 -60.50
CA VAL A 471 -9.89 -33.33 -60.60
C VAL A 471 -10.98 -34.26 -61.14
N THR A 472 -12.18 -34.24 -60.55
CA THR A 472 -13.26 -35.19 -60.91
C THR A 472 -14.29 -34.57 -61.85
N TRP A 473 -14.44 -35.16 -63.03
CA TRP A 473 -15.53 -34.90 -63.99
C TRP A 473 -16.76 -35.72 -63.64
N ASN A 474 -17.86 -35.05 -63.30
CA ASN A 474 -19.14 -35.63 -62.94
C ASN A 474 -20.23 -35.26 -63.97
N GLY A 475 -19.99 -35.63 -65.23
CA GLY A 475 -20.95 -35.50 -66.34
C GLY A 475 -21.69 -34.16 -66.37
N ILE A 476 -23.01 -34.19 -66.18
CA ILE A 476 -23.90 -33.01 -66.22
C ILE A 476 -23.52 -31.97 -65.15
N ASN A 477 -23.09 -32.39 -63.96
CA ASN A 477 -22.71 -31.49 -62.86
C ASN A 477 -21.42 -30.71 -63.16
N SER A 478 -20.59 -31.22 -64.08
CA SER A 478 -19.36 -30.56 -64.53
C SER A 478 -19.58 -29.61 -65.72
N LYS A 479 -20.73 -29.68 -66.41
CA LYS A 479 -21.01 -28.83 -67.59
C LYS A 479 -21.03 -27.32 -67.30
N PRO A 480 -21.65 -26.83 -66.20
CA PRO A 480 -21.65 -25.40 -65.89
C PRO A 480 -20.22 -24.91 -65.57
N PRO A 481 -19.72 -23.82 -66.20
CA PRO A 481 -18.38 -23.30 -65.94
C PRO A 481 -18.13 -22.80 -64.50
N SER A 482 -19.17 -22.69 -63.67
CA SER A 482 -19.11 -22.36 -62.24
C SER A 482 -19.03 -23.59 -61.32
N SER A 483 -19.02 -24.80 -61.88
CA SER A 483 -18.99 -26.06 -61.12
C SER A 483 -17.67 -26.22 -60.33
N SER A 484 -17.70 -27.07 -59.31
CA SER A 484 -16.51 -27.40 -58.50
C SER A 484 -15.37 -27.96 -59.35
N PHE A 485 -15.69 -28.73 -60.41
CA PHE A 485 -14.73 -29.24 -61.39
C PHE A 485 -13.90 -28.11 -61.99
N TRP A 486 -14.54 -27.07 -62.53
CA TRP A 486 -13.83 -25.96 -63.17
C TRP A 486 -13.05 -25.11 -62.18
N LYS A 487 -13.60 -24.87 -60.98
CA LYS A 487 -12.88 -24.15 -59.92
C LYS A 487 -11.60 -24.90 -59.53
N GLN A 488 -11.70 -26.21 -59.32
CA GLN A 488 -10.56 -27.03 -58.94
C GLN A 488 -9.55 -27.19 -60.08
N LEU A 489 -10.00 -27.36 -61.33
CA LEU A 489 -9.14 -27.40 -62.51
C LEU A 489 -8.37 -26.08 -62.68
N ARG A 490 -9.06 -24.94 -62.63
CA ARG A 490 -8.44 -23.61 -62.73
C ARG A 490 -7.48 -23.32 -61.58
N TYR A 491 -7.74 -23.85 -60.37
CA TYR A 491 -6.86 -23.69 -59.21
C TYR A 491 -5.51 -24.39 -59.41
N TYR A 492 -5.47 -25.54 -60.09
CA TYR A 492 -4.23 -26.27 -60.37
C TYR A 492 -3.56 -25.87 -61.70
N LEU A 493 -4.33 -25.35 -62.65
CA LEU A 493 -3.78 -24.80 -63.89
C LEU A 493 -3.00 -23.50 -63.61
N PRO A 494 -1.96 -23.20 -64.42
CA PRO A 494 -1.24 -21.94 -64.31
C PRO A 494 -2.17 -20.73 -64.52
N ALA A 495 -1.74 -19.55 -64.06
CA ALA A 495 -2.39 -18.31 -64.43
C ALA A 495 -2.25 -18.10 -65.94
N THR A 496 -3.33 -17.68 -66.61
CA THR A 496 -3.30 -17.39 -68.05
C THR A 496 -2.39 -16.20 -68.30
N HIS A 497 -1.71 -16.12 -69.45
CA HIS A 497 -0.98 -14.89 -69.84
C HIS A 497 -1.85 -13.91 -70.64
N HIS A 498 -3.04 -14.35 -71.04
CA HIS A 498 -3.99 -13.56 -71.80
C HIS A 498 -5.19 -13.21 -70.92
N PRO A 499 -5.70 -11.96 -71.02
CA PRO A 499 -6.94 -11.59 -70.36
C PRO A 499 -8.08 -12.46 -70.92
N PRO A 500 -9.00 -12.96 -70.08
CA PRO A 500 -10.18 -13.64 -70.57
C PRO A 500 -10.93 -12.72 -71.54
N LYS A 501 -11.37 -13.25 -72.69
CA LYS A 501 -12.20 -12.50 -73.65
C LYS A 501 -13.58 -12.26 -73.05
N LEU A 502 -13.70 -11.28 -72.15
CA LEU A 502 -14.96 -10.92 -71.55
C LEU A 502 -15.77 -10.05 -72.52
N TRP A 503 -16.99 -10.47 -72.82
CA TRP A 503 -18.00 -9.59 -73.37
C TRP A 503 -18.28 -8.48 -72.34
N LEU A 504 -17.94 -7.25 -72.72
CA LEU A 504 -18.13 -6.04 -71.92
C LEU A 504 -19.61 -5.79 -71.63
N LEU A 505 -19.94 -5.58 -70.36
CA LEU A 505 -21.03 -4.69 -69.93
C LEU A 505 -20.46 -3.67 -68.92
N PRO A 506 -21.00 -2.43 -68.88
CA PRO A 506 -20.19 -1.24 -68.61
C PRO A 506 -20.05 -0.85 -67.13
N GLN A 507 -18.83 -0.38 -66.82
CA GLN A 507 -18.41 0.65 -65.87
C GLN A 507 -18.73 0.52 -64.36
N THR A 508 -17.66 0.52 -63.55
CA THR A 508 -17.19 1.73 -62.85
C THR A 508 -15.75 1.51 -62.36
N ILE A 509 -14.81 2.32 -62.87
CA ILE A 509 -13.38 2.27 -62.54
C ILE A 509 -13.13 3.32 -61.44
N HIS A 510 -12.70 2.88 -60.27
CA HIS A 510 -11.79 3.66 -59.43
C HIS A 510 -10.45 2.94 -59.43
N ASP A 511 -9.49 3.54 -60.14
CA ASP A 511 -8.08 3.15 -60.16
C ASP A 511 -7.50 3.23 -58.74
N VAL A 512 -7.07 2.09 -58.23
CA VAL A 512 -6.02 2.02 -57.21
C VAL A 512 -4.91 1.15 -57.79
N ASN A 513 -3.91 1.82 -58.35
CA ASN A 513 -2.63 1.21 -58.67
C ASN A 513 -1.97 0.78 -57.36
N MET A 514 -2.05 -0.50 -57.04
CA MET A 514 -1.20 -1.15 -56.05
C MET A 514 -0.21 -2.03 -56.81
N ILE A 515 1.04 -1.57 -56.83
CA ILE A 515 2.20 -2.25 -57.41
C ILE A 515 2.44 -3.51 -56.56
N CYS A 516 2.36 -4.69 -57.19
CA CYS A 516 2.83 -5.95 -56.62
C CYS A 516 4.35 -6.07 -56.72
#